data_AF-A0A8S0YN11-F1
#
_entry.id   AF-A0A8S0YN11-F1
#
_cell.length_a   1.000
_cell.length_b   1.000
_cell.length_c   1.000
_cell.angle_alpha   90.00
_cell.angle_beta   90.00
_cell.angle_gamma   90.00
#
_symmetry.space_group_name_H-M   'P 1'
#
loop_
_entity.id
_entity.type
_entity.pdbx_description
1 polymer ?
#
loop_
_entity_poly.entity_id
_entity_poly.type
_entity_poly.pdbx_seq_one_letter_code
_entity_poly.pdbx_strand_id
1 'polypeptide(L)'
;MFPLKLFCAAVLLVGASAMHIQWELEPVELNEEYTYPVNDVYQDFEYQHPSYVARSRARRQAQGSLTFNGDGSAGLGAKVPLVGNDRNVLSAIGSVNLDDRMKMASKGIGLAFDNANGHGVSVMKETIPGFGSKLTGAGHATLFNNDKHNVGANAFVSKNMPNIPNVPNFNTVGGGLDYTYNNKVGASLGLAHTPFLQRKDYSAMGNLNVFRSPTSTVDFSAGFKKFDTPFVSSGWKPNFGLTFGRSF
;
A
#
# COMPACT_ATOMS: atom_id res chain seq x y z
N MET A 1 14.09 12.04 27.17
CA MET A 1 14.87 11.94 25.92
C MET A 1 15.27 10.48 25.69
N PHE A 2 14.39 9.66 25.10
CA PHE A 2 14.63 8.23 24.86
C PHE A 2 13.98 7.58 23.59
N PRO A 3 13.34 8.27 22.61
CA PRO A 3 12.58 7.55 21.57
C PRO A 3 13.37 7.17 20.31
N LEU A 4 14.51 7.80 19.99
CA LEU A 4 15.19 7.55 18.69
C LEU A 4 15.83 6.16 18.60
N LYS A 5 16.34 5.63 19.72
CA LYS A 5 16.99 4.31 19.77
C LYS A 5 15.97 3.16 19.64
N LEU A 6 14.74 3.36 20.11
CA LEU A 6 13.66 2.38 20.01
C LEU A 6 13.07 2.32 18.58
N PHE A 7 13.03 3.47 17.90
CA PHE A 7 12.63 3.58 16.49
C PHE A 7 13.58 2.81 15.56
N CYS A 8 14.91 2.97 15.72
CA CYS A 8 15.88 2.20 14.96
C CYS A 8 15.77 0.68 15.24
N ALA A 9 15.52 0.29 16.49
CA ALA A 9 15.36 -1.11 16.86
C ALA A 9 14.13 -1.76 16.20
N ALA A 10 13.00 -1.06 16.11
CA ALA A 10 11.79 -1.56 15.45
C ALA A 10 11.96 -1.69 13.93
N VAL A 11 12.60 -0.70 13.28
CA VAL A 11 12.92 -0.75 11.84
C VAL A 11 13.91 -1.88 11.54
N LEU A 12 14.90 -2.10 12.42
CA LEU A 12 15.85 -3.20 12.29
C LEU A 12 15.24 -4.57 12.58
N LEU A 13 14.26 -4.69 13.48
CA LEU A 13 13.58 -5.97 13.76
C LEU A 13 12.71 -6.42 12.57
N VAL A 14 12.06 -5.48 11.89
CA VAL A 14 11.31 -5.75 10.65
C VAL A 14 12.28 -6.01 9.48
N GLY A 15 13.42 -5.31 9.43
CA GLY A 15 14.47 -5.57 8.44
C GLY A 15 15.18 -6.91 8.61
N ALA A 16 15.49 -7.31 9.85
CA ALA A 16 16.22 -8.54 10.18
C ALA A 16 15.37 -9.79 10.01
N SER A 17 14.05 -9.70 10.27
CA SER A 17 13.12 -10.81 10.00
C SER A 17 12.91 -11.08 8.50
N ALA A 18 13.25 -10.12 7.63
CA ALA A 18 13.24 -10.31 6.18
C ALA A 18 14.54 -10.90 5.59
N MET A 19 15.64 -10.96 6.37
CA MET A 19 16.91 -11.55 5.92
C MET A 19 16.92 -13.09 5.92
N HIS A 20 15.92 -13.74 6.52
CA HIS A 20 15.81 -15.21 6.58
C HIS A 20 15.13 -15.85 5.36
N ILE A 21 14.85 -15.08 4.30
CA ILE A 21 14.45 -15.65 3.02
C ILE A 21 15.73 -16.10 2.32
N GLN A 22 15.95 -17.41 2.23
CA GLN A 22 17.10 -18.01 1.57
C GLN A 22 17.23 -17.51 0.13
N TRP A 23 18.39 -16.94 -0.18
CA TRP A 23 18.78 -16.48 -1.50
C TRP A 23 19.50 -17.63 -2.21
N GLU A 24 18.84 -18.30 -3.14
CA GLU A 24 19.53 -19.09 -4.16
C GLU A 24 19.65 -18.22 -5.40
N LEU A 25 20.86 -17.69 -5.62
CA LEU A 25 21.25 -17.03 -6.85
C LEU A 25 22.05 -18.04 -7.66
N GLU A 26 21.43 -18.69 -8.64
CA GLU A 26 22.18 -19.31 -9.73
C GLU A 26 22.63 -18.21 -10.71
N PRO A 27 23.91 -18.17 -11.12
CA PRO A 27 24.37 -17.25 -12.13
C PRO A 27 23.93 -17.75 -13.52
N VAL A 28 23.01 -17.03 -14.17
CA VAL A 28 22.66 -17.30 -15.57
C VAL A 28 23.42 -16.32 -16.46
N GLU A 29 24.25 -16.88 -17.35
CA GLU A 29 24.97 -16.17 -18.40
C GLU A 29 23.96 -15.52 -19.37
N LEU A 30 24.13 -14.22 -19.62
CA LEU A 30 23.30 -13.43 -20.52
C LEU A 30 23.80 -13.58 -21.96
N ASN A 31 23.03 -14.26 -22.81
CA ASN A 31 23.16 -14.13 -24.27
C ASN A 31 21.83 -13.69 -24.90
N GLU A 32 21.96 -12.61 -25.68
CA GLU A 32 21.14 -12.14 -26.81
C GLU A 32 19.73 -11.55 -26.55
N GLU A 33 19.73 -10.21 -26.54
CA GLU A 33 18.92 -9.29 -27.35
C GLU A 33 17.51 -9.76 -27.77
N TYR A 34 16.51 -9.42 -26.95
CA TYR A 34 15.12 -9.27 -27.41
C TYR A 34 14.54 -7.95 -26.90
N THR A 35 14.32 -7.03 -27.84
CA THR A 35 13.63 -5.75 -27.63
C THR A 35 12.13 -6.00 -27.44
N TYR A 36 11.68 -6.10 -26.19
CA TYR A 36 10.26 -5.98 -25.86
C TYR A 36 9.88 -4.49 -25.81
N PRO A 37 8.66 -4.10 -26.24
CA PRO A 37 8.21 -2.73 -26.07
C PRO A 37 8.21 -2.39 -24.57
N VAL A 38 9.22 -1.61 -24.20
CA VAL A 38 9.56 -1.18 -22.84
C VAL A 38 8.35 -0.61 -22.12
N ASN A 39 7.35 -0.07 -22.82
CA ASN A 39 6.28 0.75 -22.24
C ASN A 39 5.20 -0.02 -21.44
N ASP A 40 4.88 -1.27 -21.76
CA ASP A 40 3.74 -1.96 -21.12
C ASP A 40 4.11 -2.52 -19.74
N VAL A 41 5.39 -2.82 -19.50
CA VAL A 41 5.85 -3.36 -18.22
C VAL A 41 5.85 -2.30 -17.12
N TYR A 42 6.04 -1.01 -17.44
CA TYR A 42 6.14 0.05 -16.40
C TYR A 42 4.79 0.59 -15.92
N GLN A 43 3.73 0.44 -16.70
CA GLN A 43 2.39 0.94 -16.35
C GLN A 43 1.75 0.13 -15.23
N ASP A 44 1.98 -1.18 -15.19
CA ASP A 44 1.39 -2.08 -14.18
C ASP A 44 2.07 -1.98 -12.80
N PHE A 45 3.20 -1.27 -12.71
CA PHE A 45 3.86 -0.93 -11.45
C PHE A 45 3.44 0.43 -10.92
N GLU A 46 2.25 0.91 -11.28
CA GLU A 46 1.69 2.01 -10.52
C GLU A 46 1.57 1.57 -9.06
N TYR A 47 2.23 2.34 -8.19
CA TYR A 47 2.11 2.24 -6.75
C TYR A 47 0.66 2.52 -6.36
N GLN A 48 -0.19 1.51 -6.50
CA GLN A 48 -1.44 1.47 -5.78
C GLN A 48 -1.04 1.34 -4.33
N HIS A 49 -1.08 2.49 -3.64
CA HIS A 49 -1.29 2.52 -2.20
C HIS A 49 -2.28 1.39 -1.91
N PRO A 50 -1.90 0.34 -1.15
CA PRO A 50 -2.85 -0.71 -0.79
C PRO A 50 -4.05 0.04 -0.26
N SER A 51 -5.17 -0.04 -0.98
CA SER A 51 -6.36 0.79 -0.76
C SER A 51 -6.57 0.86 0.74
N TYR A 52 -6.16 1.99 1.33
CA TYR A 52 -6.03 2.06 2.77
C TYR A 52 -7.46 2.07 3.24
N VAL A 53 -7.93 0.92 3.71
CA VAL A 53 -9.14 0.84 4.53
C VAL A 53 -8.91 1.88 5.61
N ALA A 54 -9.66 2.98 5.51
CA ALA A 54 -9.48 4.21 6.26
C ALA A 54 -9.05 3.87 7.68
N ARG A 55 -7.88 4.39 8.12
CA ARG A 55 -7.22 4.14 9.42
C ARG A 55 -8.18 3.51 10.44
N SER A 56 -8.26 2.20 10.39
CA SER A 56 -9.26 1.46 11.11
C SER A 56 -8.68 1.21 12.49
N ARG A 57 -9.02 2.06 13.46
CA ARG A 57 -8.98 1.60 14.87
C ARG A 57 -9.67 0.24 14.92
N ALA A 58 -9.22 -0.66 15.80
CA ALA A 58 -9.88 -1.94 16.06
C ALA A 58 -11.41 -1.74 16.09
N ARG A 59 -12.08 -2.13 14.99
CA ARG A 59 -13.52 -1.95 14.79
C ARG A 59 -14.09 -3.34 14.53
N ARG A 60 -15.07 -3.71 15.34
CA ARG A 60 -15.77 -5.01 15.25
C ARG A 60 -16.95 -4.96 14.26
N GLN A 61 -16.87 -4.05 13.30
CA GLN A 61 -17.88 -3.80 12.27
C GLN A 61 -17.30 -4.17 10.90
N ALA A 62 -18.15 -4.67 10.01
CA ALA A 62 -17.76 -4.86 8.63
C ALA A 62 -17.55 -3.48 7.98
N GLN A 63 -16.55 -3.36 7.12
CA GLN A 63 -16.20 -2.11 6.45
C GLN A 63 -16.12 -2.36 4.95
N GLY A 64 -16.63 -1.41 4.17
CA GLY A 64 -16.50 -1.36 2.73
C GLY A 64 -15.91 -0.02 2.29
N SER A 65 -15.17 -0.02 1.20
CA SER A 65 -14.65 1.19 0.57
C SER A 65 -14.75 1.13 -0.94
N LEU A 66 -14.99 2.29 -1.55
CA LEU A 66 -14.94 2.52 -2.99
C LEU A 66 -13.99 3.69 -3.24
N THR A 67 -13.00 3.50 -4.10
CA THR A 67 -12.01 4.52 -4.45
C THR A 67 -12.05 4.78 -5.95
N PHE A 68 -11.92 6.05 -6.35
CA PHE A 68 -11.72 6.50 -7.72
C PHE A 68 -10.45 7.33 -7.78
N ASN A 69 -9.61 7.08 -8.76
CA ASN A 69 -8.35 7.78 -8.94
C ASN A 69 -8.39 8.66 -10.19
N GLY A 70 -7.48 9.63 -10.24
CA GLY A 70 -7.43 10.62 -11.32
C GLY A 70 -6.91 10.11 -12.67
N ASP A 71 -6.37 8.89 -12.70
CA ASP A 71 -6.03 8.16 -13.92
C ASP A 71 -7.23 7.38 -14.50
N GLY A 72 -8.41 7.45 -13.86
CA GLY A 72 -9.61 6.72 -14.27
C GLY A 72 -9.77 5.35 -13.61
N SER A 73 -8.76 4.87 -12.87
CA SER A 73 -8.85 3.60 -12.14
C SER A 73 -9.80 3.67 -10.95
N ALA A 74 -10.31 2.52 -10.54
CA ALA A 74 -11.21 2.40 -9.38
C ALA A 74 -10.87 1.20 -8.51
N GLY A 75 -11.28 1.24 -7.24
CA GLY A 75 -11.01 0.18 -6.28
C GLY A 75 -12.20 -0.08 -5.38
N LEU A 76 -12.45 -1.35 -5.09
CA LEU A 76 -13.42 -1.85 -4.12
C LEU A 76 -12.65 -2.59 -3.02
N GLY A 77 -12.93 -2.26 -1.77
CA GLY A 77 -12.31 -2.89 -0.61
C GLY A 77 -13.36 -3.34 0.39
N ALA A 78 -13.10 -4.46 1.06
CA ALA A 78 -13.91 -4.95 2.16
C ALA A 78 -13.02 -5.46 3.30
N LYS A 79 -13.45 -5.22 4.52
CA LYS A 79 -12.85 -5.77 5.75
C LYS A 79 -13.96 -6.32 6.63
N VAL A 80 -13.87 -7.60 6.99
CA VAL A 80 -14.87 -8.29 7.81
C VAL A 80 -14.19 -8.82 9.07
N PRO A 81 -14.58 -8.38 10.27
CA PRO A 81 -14.02 -8.88 11.52
C PRO A 81 -14.36 -10.36 11.69
N LEU A 82 -13.34 -11.18 11.99
CA LEU A 82 -13.48 -12.62 12.23
C LEU A 82 -13.54 -12.91 13.73
N VAL A 83 -12.61 -12.31 14.48
CA VAL A 83 -12.53 -12.44 15.93
C VAL A 83 -11.89 -11.19 16.50
N GLY A 84 -12.29 -10.79 17.70
CA GLY A 84 -11.66 -9.67 18.36
C GLY A 84 -12.25 -9.35 19.71
N ASN A 85 -11.50 -8.57 20.47
CA ASN A 85 -11.89 -7.94 21.72
C ASN A 85 -11.79 -6.42 21.60
N ASP A 86 -11.92 -5.71 22.72
CA ASP A 86 -11.91 -4.23 22.74
C ASP A 86 -10.56 -3.62 22.34
N ARG A 87 -9.50 -4.44 22.31
CA ARG A 87 -8.13 -3.98 22.00
C ARG A 87 -7.63 -4.46 20.67
N ASN A 88 -8.05 -5.64 20.20
CA ASN A 88 -7.47 -6.30 19.04
C ASN A 88 -8.57 -6.96 18.21
N VAL A 89 -8.50 -6.80 16.89
CA VAL A 89 -9.44 -7.40 15.94
C VAL A 89 -8.66 -8.04 14.80
N LEU A 90 -8.88 -9.34 14.59
CA LEU A 90 -8.50 -10.06 13.39
C LEU A 90 -9.65 -9.99 12.38
N SER A 91 -9.36 -9.60 11.16
CA SER A 91 -10.33 -9.42 10.08
C SER A 91 -9.87 -10.13 8.80
N ALA A 92 -10.81 -10.64 8.03
CA ALA A 92 -10.60 -10.93 6.63
C ALA A 92 -10.63 -9.63 5.83
N ILE A 93 -9.73 -9.49 4.87
CA ILE A 93 -9.71 -8.36 3.94
C ILE A 93 -9.82 -8.87 2.51
N GLY A 94 -10.47 -8.10 1.65
CA GLY A 94 -10.56 -8.36 0.24
C GLY A 94 -10.58 -7.07 -0.56
N SER A 95 -10.09 -7.12 -1.80
CA SER A 95 -10.18 -6.01 -2.72
C SER A 95 -10.35 -6.46 -4.17
N VAL A 96 -10.87 -5.55 -4.98
CA VAL A 96 -10.89 -5.63 -6.44
C VAL A 96 -10.49 -4.25 -6.96
N ASN A 97 -9.50 -4.20 -7.84
CA ASN A 97 -9.09 -2.97 -8.51
C ASN A 97 -9.44 -3.06 -9.99
N LEU A 98 -9.82 -1.93 -10.56
CA LEU A 98 -10.20 -1.73 -11.96
C LEU A 98 -9.22 -0.76 -12.63
N ASP A 99 -8.85 -1.01 -13.88
CA ASP A 99 -8.04 -0.11 -14.70
C ASP A 99 -8.85 1.11 -15.17
N ASP A 100 -8.20 2.00 -15.92
CA ASP A 100 -8.79 3.19 -16.54
C ASP A 100 -9.94 2.88 -17.54
N ARG A 101 -10.05 1.63 -17.99
CA ARG A 101 -11.12 1.12 -18.85
C ARG A 101 -12.15 0.31 -18.07
N MET A 102 -12.13 0.39 -16.74
CA MET A 102 -13.02 -0.32 -15.81
C MET A 102 -12.94 -1.85 -15.94
N LYS A 103 -11.83 -2.38 -16.47
CA LYS A 103 -11.55 -3.82 -16.49
C LYS A 103 -10.85 -4.21 -15.20
N MET A 104 -11.05 -5.46 -14.77
CA MET A 104 -10.40 -5.96 -13.56
C MET A 104 -8.87 -5.95 -13.72
N ALA A 105 -8.22 -5.04 -12.99
CA ALA A 105 -6.77 -4.91 -12.91
C ALA A 105 -6.18 -5.87 -11.87
N SER A 106 -6.88 -6.05 -10.74
CA SER A 106 -6.46 -7.06 -9.75
C SER A 106 -7.57 -7.44 -8.79
N LYS A 107 -7.40 -8.57 -8.12
CA LYS A 107 -8.24 -9.01 -6.99
C LYS A 107 -7.36 -9.53 -5.87
N GLY A 108 -7.73 -9.26 -4.62
CA GLY A 108 -6.97 -9.73 -3.49
C GLY A 108 -7.80 -10.20 -2.32
N ILE A 109 -7.17 -11.04 -1.50
CA ILE A 109 -7.72 -11.58 -0.26
C ILE A 109 -6.60 -11.69 0.77
N GLY A 110 -6.94 -11.49 2.04
CA GLY A 110 -5.95 -11.50 3.10
C GLY A 110 -6.54 -11.46 4.49
N LEU A 111 -5.64 -11.26 5.45
CA LEU A 111 -5.95 -11.06 6.85
C LEU A 111 -5.34 -9.75 7.34
N ALA A 112 -6.04 -9.08 8.25
CA ALA A 112 -5.56 -7.90 8.94
C ALA A 112 -5.76 -8.07 10.45
N PHE A 113 -4.77 -7.66 11.23
CA PHE A 113 -4.83 -7.59 12.67
C PHE A 113 -4.65 -6.13 13.10
N ASP A 114 -5.69 -5.54 13.67
CA ASP A 114 -5.73 -4.14 14.08
C ASP A 114 -5.84 -4.03 15.60
N ASN A 115 -5.12 -3.06 16.18
CA ASN A 115 -5.13 -2.74 17.59
C ASN A 115 -5.82 -1.39 17.86
N ALA A 116 -6.50 -1.25 19.00
CA ALA A 116 -7.22 -0.04 19.40
C ALA A 116 -6.32 1.20 19.53
N ASN A 117 -5.02 1.02 19.77
CA ASN A 117 -4.01 2.08 19.79
C ASN A 117 -3.63 2.59 18.39
N GLY A 118 -4.23 2.05 17.32
CA GLY A 118 -3.97 2.49 15.95
C GLY A 118 -2.68 1.91 15.37
N HIS A 119 -2.32 0.70 15.79
CA HIS A 119 -1.31 -0.14 15.16
C HIS A 119 -1.99 -1.31 14.47
N GLY A 120 -1.38 -1.84 13.42
CA GLY A 120 -1.88 -3.06 12.81
C GLY A 120 -0.93 -3.63 11.78
N VAL A 121 -1.18 -4.88 11.45
CA VAL A 121 -0.43 -5.64 10.45
C VAL A 121 -1.41 -6.36 9.54
N SER A 122 -1.04 -6.58 8.29
CA SER A 122 -1.85 -7.29 7.33
C SER A 122 -0.99 -8.10 6.38
N VAL A 123 -1.56 -9.20 5.89
CA VAL A 123 -0.99 -10.01 4.81
C VAL A 123 -2.07 -10.19 3.77
N MET A 124 -1.73 -9.90 2.52
CA MET A 124 -2.67 -9.93 1.39
C MET A 124 -2.02 -10.59 0.19
N LYS A 125 -2.75 -11.54 -0.41
CA LYS A 125 -2.42 -12.10 -1.73
C LYS A 125 -3.31 -11.43 -2.76
N GLU A 126 -2.69 -10.92 -3.81
CA GLU A 126 -3.33 -10.31 -4.96
C GLU A 126 -3.02 -11.11 -6.23
N THR A 127 -4.00 -11.25 -7.11
CA THR A 127 -3.85 -11.82 -8.45
C THR A 127 -4.09 -10.72 -9.47
N ILE A 128 -3.12 -10.54 -10.36
CA ILE A 128 -3.09 -9.50 -11.39
C ILE A 128 -3.17 -10.23 -12.74
N PRO A 129 -4.29 -10.13 -13.49
CA PRO A 129 -4.41 -10.76 -14.80
C PRO A 129 -3.29 -10.34 -15.75
N GLY A 130 -2.72 -11.29 -16.50
CA GLY A 130 -1.60 -11.03 -17.42
C GLY A 130 -0.22 -10.90 -16.75
N PHE A 131 -0.17 -10.52 -15.48
CA PHE A 131 1.10 -10.36 -14.75
C PHE A 131 1.43 -11.55 -13.86
N GLY A 132 0.53 -11.99 -12.96
CA GLY A 132 0.82 -13.05 -11.99
C GLY A 132 0.21 -12.81 -10.61
N SER A 133 0.95 -13.16 -9.55
CA SER A 133 0.51 -12.97 -8.16
C SER A 133 1.44 -12.03 -7.39
N LYS A 134 0.91 -11.36 -6.37
CA LYS A 134 1.66 -10.51 -5.44
C LYS A 134 1.28 -10.87 -4.02
N LEU A 135 2.27 -11.11 -3.15
CA LEU A 135 2.06 -11.34 -1.73
C LEU A 135 2.63 -10.16 -0.94
N THR A 136 1.77 -9.41 -0.26
CA THR A 136 2.13 -8.20 0.47
C THR A 136 1.95 -8.40 1.96
N GLY A 137 3.00 -8.13 2.73
CA GLY A 137 2.93 -7.91 4.17
C GLY A 137 3.06 -6.42 4.47
N ALA A 138 2.11 -5.84 5.19
CA ALA A 138 2.10 -4.42 5.53
C ALA A 138 1.86 -4.20 7.02
N GLY A 139 2.52 -3.19 7.58
CA GLY A 139 2.35 -2.74 8.95
C GLY A 139 2.10 -1.24 9.01
N HIS A 140 1.30 -0.81 9.99
CA HIS A 140 1.09 0.60 10.30
C HIS A 140 1.15 0.83 11.80
N ALA A 141 1.58 2.04 12.17
CA ALA A 141 1.67 2.46 13.55
C ALA A 141 1.30 3.93 13.72
N THR A 142 0.46 4.21 14.71
CA THR A 142 0.22 5.58 15.18
C THR A 142 1.38 6.00 16.07
N LEU A 143 2.15 7.00 15.63
CA LEU A 143 3.33 7.50 16.36
C LEU A 143 2.95 8.57 17.38
N PHE A 144 1.97 9.41 17.02
CA PHE A 144 1.46 10.46 17.88
C PHE A 144 -0.01 10.67 17.61
N ASN A 145 -0.82 10.79 18.67
CA ASN A 145 -2.23 11.07 18.53
C ASN A 145 -2.73 11.86 19.74
N ASN A 146 -3.25 13.06 19.48
CA ASN A 146 -4.00 13.87 20.44
C ASN A 146 -5.32 14.33 19.82
N ASP A 147 -6.05 15.21 20.50
CA ASP A 147 -7.38 15.66 20.06
C ASP A 147 -7.40 16.32 18.68
N LYS A 148 -6.28 16.90 18.24
CA LYS A 148 -6.20 17.67 16.99
C LYS A 148 -5.20 17.12 15.99
N HIS A 149 -4.23 16.33 16.41
CA HIS A 149 -3.09 15.92 15.59
C HIS A 149 -2.94 14.41 15.66
N ASN A 150 -2.82 13.80 14.49
CA ASN A 150 -2.51 12.39 14.36
C ASN A 150 -1.37 12.20 13.35
N VAL A 151 -0.28 11.59 13.82
CA VAL A 151 0.88 11.20 13.01
C VAL A 151 0.96 9.68 12.99
N GLY A 152 1.02 9.12 11.79
CA GLY A 152 1.19 7.70 11.55
C GLY A 152 2.41 7.43 10.67
N ALA A 153 2.90 6.20 10.77
CA ALA A 153 3.87 5.64 9.85
C ALA A 153 3.37 4.29 9.34
N ASN A 154 3.77 3.94 8.13
CA ASN A 154 3.46 2.65 7.53
C ASN A 154 4.68 2.11 6.78
N ALA A 155 4.74 0.79 6.64
CA ALA A 155 5.76 0.09 5.88
C ALA A 155 5.17 -1.19 5.29
N PHE A 156 5.70 -1.63 4.16
CA PHE A 156 5.29 -2.89 3.55
C PHE A 156 6.45 -3.55 2.80
N VAL A 157 6.29 -4.85 2.57
CA VAL A 157 7.09 -5.65 1.66
C VAL A 157 6.15 -6.47 0.79
N SER A 158 6.41 -6.50 -0.51
CA SER A 158 5.66 -7.29 -1.47
C SER A 158 6.60 -8.21 -2.22
N LYS A 159 6.26 -9.50 -2.29
CA LYS A 159 6.88 -10.46 -3.21
C LYS A 159 6.01 -10.57 -4.45
N ASN A 160 6.52 -10.08 -5.56
CA ASN A 160 5.89 -10.18 -6.87
C ASN A 160 6.32 -11.51 -7.50
N MET A 161 5.34 -12.24 -8.01
CA MET A 161 5.49 -13.55 -8.63
C MET A 161 4.87 -13.51 -10.03
N PRO A 162 5.60 -12.96 -11.02
CA PRO A 162 5.12 -12.86 -12.39
C PRO A 162 4.99 -14.25 -13.02
N ASN A 163 3.98 -14.44 -13.86
CA ASN A 163 3.79 -15.60 -14.71
C ASN A 163 4.32 -15.36 -16.14
N ILE A 164 5.20 -14.37 -16.30
CA ILE A 164 5.80 -13.97 -17.58
C ILE A 164 7.10 -14.75 -17.76
N PRO A 165 7.33 -15.40 -18.92
CA PRO A 165 8.60 -16.09 -19.19
C PRO A 165 9.79 -15.17 -18.94
N ASN A 166 10.84 -15.71 -18.32
CA ASN A 166 12.12 -15.02 -18.05
C ASN A 166 12.04 -13.85 -17.05
N VAL A 167 10.90 -13.61 -16.39
CA VAL A 167 10.82 -12.62 -15.31
C VAL A 167 10.86 -13.33 -13.96
N PRO A 168 11.96 -13.21 -13.19
CA PRO A 168 12.07 -13.86 -11.89
C PRO A 168 11.13 -13.19 -10.88
N ASN A 169 10.90 -13.89 -9.76
CA ASN A 169 10.25 -13.28 -8.61
C ASN A 169 11.11 -12.13 -8.08
N PHE A 170 10.48 -11.02 -7.69
CA PHE A 170 11.20 -9.89 -7.12
C PHE A 170 10.41 -9.22 -6.01
N ASN A 171 11.13 -8.50 -5.16
CA ASN A 171 10.53 -7.83 -4.02
C ASN A 171 10.38 -6.33 -4.27
N THR A 172 9.36 -5.74 -3.66
CA THR A 172 9.18 -4.30 -3.53
C THR A 172 9.03 -3.98 -2.06
N VAL A 173 9.77 -3.01 -1.56
CA VAL A 173 9.67 -2.51 -0.19
C VAL A 173 9.29 -1.05 -0.21
N GLY A 174 8.57 -0.60 0.80
CA GLY A 174 8.26 0.82 0.91
C GLY A 174 7.65 1.18 2.23
N GLY A 175 7.31 2.45 2.36
CA GLY A 175 6.69 3.00 3.55
C GLY A 175 6.38 4.47 3.39
N GLY A 176 5.76 5.02 4.42
CA GLY A 176 5.28 6.38 4.38
C GLY A 176 4.99 6.94 5.76
N LEU A 177 4.80 8.25 5.76
CA LEU A 177 4.40 9.04 6.91
C LEU A 177 3.12 9.76 6.59
N ASP A 178 2.21 9.79 7.55
CA ASP A 178 0.93 10.43 7.39
C ASP A 178 0.66 11.37 8.55
N TYR A 179 0.14 12.56 8.26
CA TYR A 179 -0.28 13.56 9.24
C TYR A 179 -1.73 13.96 9.00
N THR A 180 -2.49 14.17 10.06
CA THR A 180 -3.87 14.67 9.97
C THR A 180 -4.17 15.61 11.12
N TYR A 181 -4.74 16.76 10.78
CA TYR A 181 -5.27 17.78 11.67
C TYR A 181 -6.79 17.70 11.77
N ASN A 182 -7.32 17.66 12.98
CA ASN A 182 -8.75 17.55 13.34
C ASN A 182 -9.49 16.46 12.56
N ASN A 183 -8.79 15.36 12.25
CA ASN A 183 -9.29 14.28 11.40
C ASN A 183 -9.88 14.75 10.06
N LYS A 184 -9.50 15.94 9.58
CA LYS A 184 -10.10 16.58 8.42
C LYS A 184 -9.08 16.91 7.34
N VAL A 185 -8.01 17.61 7.69
CA VAL A 185 -6.99 18.05 6.73
C VAL A 185 -5.72 17.29 7.03
N GLY A 186 -5.08 16.70 6.05
CA GLY A 186 -3.90 15.89 6.24
C GLY A 186 -2.92 15.98 5.08
N ALA A 187 -1.76 15.38 5.31
CA ALA A 187 -0.72 15.22 4.32
C ALA A 187 -0.08 13.85 4.47
N SER A 188 0.42 13.28 3.40
CA SER A 188 1.14 12.00 3.42
C SER A 188 2.32 12.02 2.46
N LEU A 189 3.41 11.40 2.89
CA LEU A 189 4.63 11.20 2.10
C LEU A 189 4.87 9.70 1.99
N GLY A 190 5.19 9.24 0.79
CA GLY A 190 5.45 7.82 0.54
C GLY A 190 6.70 7.62 -0.30
N LEU A 191 7.39 6.52 -0.01
CA LEU A 191 8.50 6.02 -0.81
C LEU A 191 8.38 4.51 -1.00
N ALA A 192 8.76 4.03 -2.18
CA ALA A 192 8.93 2.61 -2.43
C ALA A 192 10.13 2.36 -3.32
N HIS A 193 10.70 1.16 -3.20
CA HIS A 193 11.83 0.71 -3.98
C HIS A 193 11.61 -0.73 -4.43
N THR A 194 11.78 -0.93 -5.73
CA THR A 194 11.78 -2.24 -6.38
C THR A 194 13.18 -2.49 -6.94
N PRO A 195 14.06 -3.22 -6.22
CA PRO A 195 15.46 -3.40 -6.61
C PRO A 195 15.64 -4.03 -7.99
N PHE A 196 14.82 -5.03 -8.32
CA PHE A 196 14.87 -5.72 -9.62
C PHE A 196 14.70 -4.77 -10.82
N LEU A 197 13.81 -3.78 -10.69
CA LEU A 197 13.57 -2.77 -11.71
C LEU A 197 14.44 -1.51 -11.53
N GLN A 198 15.28 -1.49 -10.49
CA GLN A 198 16.00 -0.31 -10.03
C GLN A 198 15.09 0.93 -9.89
N ARG A 199 13.81 0.69 -9.54
CA ARG A 199 12.76 1.69 -9.52
C ARG A 199 12.58 2.26 -8.13
N LYS A 200 12.48 3.59 -8.03
CA LYS A 200 12.10 4.31 -6.81
C LYS A 200 10.84 5.11 -7.09
N ASP A 201 9.81 4.88 -6.29
CA ASP A 201 8.54 5.60 -6.36
C ASP A 201 8.46 6.58 -5.18
N TYR A 202 7.99 7.79 -5.47
CA TYR A 202 7.82 8.88 -4.52
C TYR A 202 6.40 9.44 -4.62
N SER A 203 5.81 9.78 -3.49
CA SER A 203 4.52 10.44 -3.43
C SER A 203 4.47 11.51 -2.35
N ALA A 204 3.77 12.59 -2.66
CA ALA A 204 3.42 13.65 -1.73
C ALA A 204 1.96 14.04 -1.96
N MET A 205 1.10 13.80 -0.98
CA MET A 205 -0.34 13.97 -1.09
C MET A 205 -0.88 14.85 0.04
N GLY A 206 -1.83 15.73 -0.29
CA GLY A 206 -2.76 16.33 0.65
C GLY A 206 -4.04 15.49 0.73
N ASN A 207 -4.63 15.42 1.92
CA ASN A 207 -5.84 14.65 2.19
C ASN A 207 -6.87 15.56 2.84
N LEU A 208 -8.12 15.49 2.39
CA LEU A 208 -9.25 16.24 2.91
C LEU A 208 -10.42 15.29 3.14
N ASN A 209 -10.87 15.15 4.38
CA ASN A 209 -12.15 14.54 4.67
C ASN A 209 -13.26 15.54 4.30
N VAL A 210 -13.96 15.24 3.22
CA VAL A 210 -15.06 16.06 2.67
C VAL A 210 -16.33 15.82 3.48
N PHE A 211 -16.54 14.58 3.91
CA PHE A 211 -17.70 14.20 4.69
C PHE A 211 -17.35 13.14 5.74
N ARG A 212 -18.01 13.24 6.90
CA ARG A 212 -17.88 12.28 7.99
C ARG A 212 -19.16 12.15 8.78
N SER A 213 -19.54 10.90 8.98
CA SER A 213 -20.58 10.45 9.90
C SER A 213 -20.02 9.29 10.74
N PRO A 214 -20.75 8.79 11.75
CA PRO A 214 -20.28 7.66 12.56
C PRO A 214 -19.97 6.40 11.74
N THR A 215 -20.68 6.20 10.63
CA THR A 215 -20.59 4.99 9.79
C THR A 215 -20.05 5.25 8.39
N SER A 216 -19.98 6.50 7.92
CA SER A 216 -19.57 6.78 6.53
C SER A 216 -18.58 7.93 6.44
N THR A 217 -17.63 7.84 5.51
CA THR A 217 -16.66 8.90 5.21
C THR A 217 -16.55 9.12 3.71
N VAL A 218 -16.27 10.37 3.33
CA VAL A 218 -15.78 10.71 1.99
C VAL A 218 -14.48 11.46 2.16
N ASP A 219 -13.42 10.91 1.58
CA ASP A 219 -12.06 11.43 1.65
C ASP A 219 -11.60 11.76 0.23
N PHE A 220 -11.12 12.99 0.04
CA PHE A 220 -10.48 13.46 -1.17
C PHE A 220 -8.99 13.57 -0.94
N SER A 221 -8.17 13.07 -1.85
CA SER A 221 -6.73 13.22 -1.83
C SER A 221 -6.25 13.85 -3.13
N ALA A 222 -5.23 14.70 -3.06
CA ALA A 222 -4.62 15.32 -4.23
C ALA A 222 -3.15 15.60 -3.97
N GLY A 223 -2.31 15.47 -4.98
CA GLY A 223 -0.88 15.68 -4.84
C GLY A 223 -0.12 15.26 -6.07
N PHE A 224 1.11 14.79 -5.85
CA PHE A 224 2.02 14.41 -6.92
C PHE A 224 2.69 13.07 -6.64
N LYS A 225 2.90 12.30 -7.71
CA LYS A 225 3.68 11.06 -7.73
C LYS A 225 4.82 11.18 -8.73
N LYS A 226 5.93 10.50 -8.45
CA LYS A 226 7.09 10.40 -9.36
C LYS A 226 7.67 9.00 -9.26
N PHE A 227 8.14 8.45 -10.37
CA PHE A 227 9.06 7.32 -10.36
C PHE A 227 10.38 7.67 -11.04
N ASP A 228 11.44 7.03 -10.56
CA ASP A 228 12.79 7.10 -11.12
C ASP A 228 13.33 5.70 -11.34
N THR A 229 13.89 5.46 -12.52
CA THR A 229 14.70 4.28 -12.87
C THR A 229 16.00 4.79 -13.53
N PRO A 230 17.05 3.95 -13.72
CA PRO A 230 18.29 4.36 -14.38
C PRO A 230 18.09 4.89 -15.80
N PHE A 231 17.02 4.46 -16.48
CA PHE A 231 16.78 4.75 -17.89
C PHE A 231 15.65 5.76 -18.12
N VAL A 232 14.70 5.85 -17.19
CA VAL A 232 13.48 6.66 -17.33
C VAL A 232 13.08 7.28 -16.00
N SER A 233 12.78 8.59 -16.01
CA SER A 233 12.12 9.31 -14.92
C SER A 233 10.78 9.85 -15.39
N SER A 234 9.75 9.75 -14.56
CA SER A 234 8.41 10.21 -14.94
C SER A 234 8.18 11.71 -14.80
N GLY A 235 9.08 12.41 -14.11
CA GLY A 235 8.77 13.72 -13.51
C GLY A 235 7.64 13.63 -12.46
N TRP A 236 7.34 14.75 -11.81
CA TRP A 236 6.19 14.83 -10.92
C TRP A 236 4.89 14.90 -11.73
N LYS A 237 4.04 13.89 -11.58
CA LYS A 237 2.72 13.84 -12.20
C LYS A 237 1.63 14.11 -11.16
N PRO A 238 0.60 14.90 -11.48
CA PRO A 238 -0.52 15.10 -10.59
C PRO A 238 -1.22 13.76 -10.32
N ASN A 239 -1.72 13.60 -9.10
CA ASN A 239 -2.51 12.46 -8.68
C ASN A 239 -3.64 12.95 -7.78
N PHE A 240 -4.82 12.38 -7.95
CA PHE A 240 -5.96 12.66 -7.08
C PHE A 240 -6.79 11.40 -6.87
N GLY A 241 -7.51 11.36 -5.75
CA GLY A 241 -8.33 10.23 -5.37
C GLY A 241 -9.57 10.67 -4.60
N LEU A 242 -10.67 9.96 -4.78
CA LEU A 242 -11.88 10.09 -4.00
C LEU A 242 -12.24 8.73 -3.43
N THR A 243 -12.30 8.63 -2.10
CA THR A 243 -12.65 7.40 -1.39
C THR A 243 -13.93 7.59 -0.59
N PHE A 244 -14.92 6.73 -0.85
CA PHE A 244 -16.08 6.55 0.01
C PHE A 244 -15.86 5.33 0.90
N GLY A 245 -15.97 5.52 2.21
CA GLY A 245 -15.91 4.44 3.20
C GLY A 245 -17.24 4.28 3.93
N ARG A 246 -17.61 3.04 4.26
CA ARG A 246 -18.79 2.71 5.07
C ARG A 246 -18.51 1.57 6.05
N SER A 247 -18.99 1.70 7.28
CA SER A 247 -19.06 0.65 8.30
C SER A 247 -20.51 0.17 8.44
N PHE A 248 -20.69 -1.12 8.71
CA PHE A 248 -21.97 -1.81 8.87
C PHE A 248 -22.07 -2.43 10.27
#